data_AF-A0A2Z6QQ43-F1
#
_entry.id   AF-A0A2Z6QQ43-F1
#
_cell.length_a   1.000
_cell.length_b   1.000
_cell.length_c   1.000
_cell.angle_alpha   90.00
_cell.angle_beta   90.00
_cell.angle_gamma   90.00
#
_symmetry.space_group_name_H-M   'P 1'
#
loop_
_entity.id
_entity.type
_entity.pdbx_description
1 polymer ?
#
loop_
_entity_poly.entity_id
_entity_poly.type
_entity_poly.pdbx_seq_one_letter_code
_entity_poly.pdbx_strand_id
1 'polypeptide(L)'
;MPILKEHLANHCLNAPALVLHTYMVKIRERINTSNKKKKADTLSGGQTTMKDFYDSTEFLEGQKNQINRALIKFFVACGVSFRIVEHLFFVDFVKELNAAYNLPS
;
A
#
# COMPACT_ATOMS: atom_id res chain seq x y z
N MET A 1 -0.56 -7.28 1.08
CA MET A 1 -2.00 -7.31 0.70
C MET A 1 -2.95 -8.18 1.55
N PRO A 2 -2.56 -9.04 2.51
CA PRO A 2 -3.53 -9.70 3.41
C PRO A 2 -4.12 -8.74 4.47
N ILE A 3 -3.27 -7.89 5.03
CA ILE A 3 -3.58 -7.04 6.20
C ILE A 3 -4.74 -6.06 5.95
N LEU A 4 -4.79 -5.41 4.77
CA LEU A 4 -5.87 -4.47 4.44
C LEU A 4 -7.24 -5.15 4.30
N LYS A 5 -7.28 -6.39 3.77
CA LYS A 5 -8.54 -7.13 3.59
C LYS A 5 -9.11 -7.57 4.93
N GLU A 6 -8.24 -8.01 5.81
CA GLU A 6 -8.57 -8.41 7.18
C GLU A 6 -9.02 -7.21 8.01
N HIS A 7 -8.31 -6.07 7.92
CA HIS A 7 -8.70 -4.82 8.56
C HIS A 7 -10.07 -4.31 8.07
N LEU A 8 -10.29 -4.31 6.76
CA LEU A 8 -11.60 -3.96 6.19
C LEU A 8 -12.70 -4.87 6.73
N ALA A 9 -12.51 -6.20 6.70
CA ALA A 9 -13.53 -7.15 7.12
C ALA A 9 -13.84 -7.14 8.63
N ASN A 10 -12.84 -6.90 9.48
CA ASN A 10 -12.95 -7.12 10.93
C ASN A 10 -12.96 -5.83 11.76
N HIS A 11 -12.40 -4.73 11.25
CA HIS A 11 -12.10 -3.54 12.07
C HIS A 11 -12.66 -2.23 11.50
N CYS A 12 -13.22 -2.22 10.29
CA CYS A 12 -13.76 -1.02 9.66
C CYS A 12 -15.29 -0.92 9.82
N LEU A 13 -15.75 -0.29 10.91
CA LEU A 13 -17.18 -0.15 11.24
C LEU A 13 -17.98 0.74 10.27
N ASN A 14 -17.29 1.63 9.53
CA ASN A 14 -17.92 2.59 8.61
C ASN A 14 -17.83 2.18 7.13
N ALA A 15 -17.35 0.96 6.83
CA ALA A 15 -17.25 0.50 5.45
C ALA A 15 -18.64 0.09 4.89
N PRO A 16 -18.94 0.40 3.60
CA PRO A 16 -20.19 -0.02 2.98
C PRO A 16 -20.37 -1.55 3.03
N ALA A 17 -21.57 -2.02 3.38
CA ALA A 17 -21.87 -3.44 3.61
C ALA A 17 -21.49 -4.36 2.45
N LEU A 18 -21.63 -3.88 1.20
CA LEU A 18 -21.26 -4.60 -0.02
C LEU A 18 -19.74 -4.90 -0.08
N VAL A 19 -18.93 -3.94 0.37
CA VAL A 19 -17.46 -4.04 0.39
C VAL A 19 -17.03 -5.05 1.46
N LEU A 20 -17.63 -4.97 2.66
CA LEU A 20 -17.40 -5.92 3.75
C LEU A 20 -17.72 -7.36 3.32
N HIS A 21 -18.92 -7.58 2.77
CA HIS A 21 -19.36 -8.90 2.31
C HIS A 21 -18.42 -9.49 1.25
N THR A 22 -18.00 -8.68 0.28
CA THR A 22 -17.08 -9.11 -0.80
C THR A 22 -15.74 -9.58 -0.24
N TYR A 23 -15.19 -8.89 0.77
CA TYR A 23 -13.92 -9.26 1.36
C TYR A 23 -14.03 -10.47 2.29
N MET A 24 -15.12 -10.60 3.05
CA MET A 24 -15.39 -11.79 3.86
C MET A 24 -15.47 -13.08 3.02
N VAL A 25 -16.15 -13.04 1.87
CA VAL A 25 -16.21 -14.19 0.94
C VAL A 25 -14.82 -14.57 0.43
N LYS A 26 -14.02 -13.58 -0.01
CA LYS A 26 -12.64 -13.81 -0.49
C LYS A 26 -11.71 -14.37 0.59
N ILE A 27 -11.92 -13.99 1.85
CA ILE A 27 -11.16 -14.54 2.99
C ILE A 27 -11.55 -16.02 3.21
N ARG A 28 -12.85 -16.34 3.20
CA ARG A 28 -13.34 -17.72 3.32
C ARG A 28 -12.83 -18.63 2.19
N GLU A 29 -12.82 -18.15 0.96
CA GLU A 29 -12.30 -18.90 -0.20
C GLU A 29 -10.78 -19.16 -0.10
N ARG A 30 -10.01 -18.20 0.44
CA ARG A 30 -8.57 -18.39 0.71
C ARG A 30 -8.32 -19.44 1.77
N ILE A 31 -9.09 -19.43 2.87
CA ILE A 31 -8.95 -20.43 3.94
C ILE A 31 -9.21 -21.84 3.38
N ASN A 32 -10.25 -21.99 2.55
CA ASN A 32 -10.59 -23.28 1.94
C ASN A 32 -9.54 -23.79 0.93
N THR A 33 -8.87 -22.90 0.20
CA THR A 33 -7.84 -23.27 -0.79
C THR A 33 -6.46 -23.52 -0.16
N SER A 34 -6.18 -22.92 1.00
CA SER A 34 -4.90 -23.06 1.72
C SER A 34 -4.70 -24.46 2.33
N ASN A 35 -5.78 -25.17 2.65
CA ASN A 35 -5.71 -26.54 3.20
C ASN A 35 -5.26 -27.61 2.17
N LYS A 36 -5.02 -27.22 0.90
CA LYS A 36 -4.69 -28.16 -0.19
C LYS A 36 -3.25 -28.07 -0.74
N LYS A 37 -2.41 -27.15 -0.25
CA LYS A 37 -1.04 -26.96 -0.78
C LYS A 37 0.00 -26.86 0.33
N LYS A 38 0.50 -28.01 0.80
CA LYS A 38 1.81 -28.12 1.47
C LYS A 38 2.65 -29.17 0.72
N LYS A 39 3.50 -28.71 -0.23
CA LYS A 39 4.81 -29.29 -0.60
C LYS A 39 5.40 -28.58 -1.83
N ALA A 40 6.73 -28.44 -1.83
CA ALA A 40 7.65 -27.90 -2.86
C ALA A 40 7.84 -26.36 -2.84
N ASP A 41 9.04 -25.77 -2.87
CA ASP A 41 10.40 -26.29 -2.94
C ASP A 41 11.42 -25.20 -2.51
N THR A 42 12.64 -25.62 -2.26
CA THR A 42 13.77 -24.87 -1.66
C THR A 42 14.81 -24.55 -2.76
N LEU A 43 15.59 -23.46 -2.57
CA LEU A 43 16.96 -23.19 -3.11
C LEU A 43 17.13 -22.60 -4.54
N SER A 44 17.69 -21.38 -4.62
CA SER A 44 18.71 -20.86 -5.58
C SER A 44 18.77 -19.33 -5.40
N GLY A 45 19.88 -18.62 -5.14
CA GLY A 45 21.29 -18.83 -5.46
C GLY A 45 21.81 -17.57 -6.16
N GLY A 46 22.38 -16.61 -5.42
CA GLY A 46 22.99 -15.38 -5.98
C GLY A 46 23.06 -14.22 -4.99
N GLN A 47 24.14 -14.12 -4.21
CA GLN A 47 24.39 -13.01 -3.27
C GLN A 47 25.10 -11.87 -4.02
N THR A 48 24.39 -10.77 -4.27
CA THR A 48 25.00 -9.50 -4.71
C THR A 48 25.54 -8.74 -3.49
N THR A 49 26.79 -8.31 -3.57
CA THR A 49 27.57 -7.69 -2.50
C THR A 49 26.90 -6.40 -1.99
N MET A 50 26.72 -6.32 -0.67
CA MET A 50 25.94 -5.32 0.08
C MET A 50 26.56 -3.89 0.12
N LYS A 51 27.45 -3.52 -0.80
CA LYS A 51 28.25 -2.28 -0.72
C LYS A 51 27.99 -1.24 -1.81
N ASP A 52 27.23 -1.58 -2.84
CA ASP A 52 26.90 -0.64 -3.94
C ASP A 52 25.54 0.07 -3.76
N PHE A 53 24.83 -0.21 -2.67
CA PHE A 53 23.55 0.44 -2.32
C PHE A 53 23.69 1.46 -1.18
N TYR A 54 24.89 2.02 -0.99
CA TYR A 54 25.04 3.26 -0.23
C TYR A 54 24.55 4.45 -1.08
N ASP A 55 23.30 4.36 -1.54
CA ASP A 55 22.54 5.52 -1.97
C ASP A 55 22.13 6.22 -0.67
N SER A 56 23.05 7.04 -0.21
CA SER A 56 22.95 7.81 1.01
C SER A 56 21.71 8.68 0.89
N THR A 57 20.62 8.27 1.55
CA THR A 57 19.74 9.03 2.46
C THR A 57 19.36 10.48 2.11
N GLU A 58 19.61 10.94 0.90
CA GLU A 58 19.07 12.17 0.35
C GLU A 58 17.83 11.80 -0.43
N PHE A 59 16.73 12.42 -0.03
CA PHE A 59 15.45 12.29 -0.69
C PHE A 59 15.57 12.92 -2.09
N LEU A 60 16.11 12.13 -3.03
CA LEU A 60 16.38 12.52 -4.41
C LEU A 60 15.14 13.18 -4.99
N GLU A 61 15.31 14.36 -5.57
CA GLU A 61 14.23 15.13 -6.18
C GLU A 61 13.41 14.30 -7.19
N GLY A 62 14.05 13.28 -7.79
CA GLY A 62 13.40 12.26 -8.60
C GLY A 62 12.30 11.46 -7.87
N GLN A 63 12.49 11.07 -6.61
CA GLN A 63 11.49 10.35 -5.81
C GLN A 63 10.29 11.24 -5.47
N LYS A 64 10.53 12.51 -5.10
CA LYS A 64 9.47 13.52 -4.91
C LYS A 64 8.60 13.65 -6.15
N ASN A 65 9.22 13.81 -7.31
CA ASN A 65 8.54 13.98 -8.58
C ASN A 65 7.72 12.73 -8.98
N GLN A 66 8.22 11.53 -8.67
CA GLN A 66 7.47 10.29 -8.87
C GLN A 66 6.23 10.22 -8.00
N ILE A 67 6.34 10.55 -6.70
CA ILE A 67 5.20 10.56 -5.77
C ILE A 67 4.18 11.61 -6.19
N ASN A 68 4.62 12.84 -6.49
CA ASN A 68 3.75 13.92 -6.99
C ASN A 68 2.98 13.48 -8.24
N ARG A 69 3.67 12.88 -9.21
CA ARG A 69 3.04 12.39 -10.44
C ARG A 69 2.02 11.28 -10.17
N ALA A 70 2.30 10.38 -9.22
CA ALA A 70 1.35 9.34 -8.83
C ALA A 70 0.11 9.93 -8.16
N LEU A 71 0.29 10.90 -7.25
CA LEU A 71 -0.80 11.61 -6.59
C LEU A 71 -1.66 12.36 -7.61
N ILE A 72 -1.06 13.14 -8.52
CA ILE A 72 -1.81 13.86 -9.56
C ILE A 72 -2.65 12.89 -10.40
N LYS A 73 -2.08 11.75 -10.80
CA LYS A 73 -2.84 10.71 -11.51
C LYS A 73 -4.01 10.19 -10.69
N PHE A 74 -3.83 9.96 -9.39
CA PHE A 74 -4.90 9.54 -8.51
C PHE A 74 -6.01 10.59 -8.41
N PHE A 75 -5.65 11.87 -8.20
CA PHE A 75 -6.61 12.97 -8.13
C PHE A 75 -7.41 13.14 -9.42
N VAL A 76 -6.72 13.21 -10.56
CA VAL A 76 -7.34 13.46 -11.87
C VAL A 76 -8.12 12.24 -12.36
N ALA A 77 -7.53 11.04 -12.33
CA ALA A 77 -8.15 9.85 -12.91
C ALA A 77 -9.31 9.31 -12.05
N CYS A 78 -9.25 9.47 -10.73
CA CYS A 78 -10.31 9.02 -9.83
C CYS A 78 -11.30 10.14 -9.46
N GLY A 79 -11.11 11.37 -9.96
CA GLY A 79 -11.98 12.51 -9.64
C GLY A 79 -11.97 12.89 -8.16
N VAL A 80 -10.85 12.66 -7.46
CA VAL A 80 -10.73 12.98 -6.04
C VAL A 80 -10.52 14.49 -5.89
N SER A 81 -11.22 15.09 -4.94
CA SER A 81 -11.04 16.51 -4.62
C SER A 81 -9.67 16.77 -4.00
N PHE A 82 -8.95 17.77 -4.52
CA PHE A 82 -7.67 18.21 -3.95
C PHE A 82 -7.78 18.70 -2.50
N ARG A 83 -8.98 19.08 -2.02
CA ARG A 83 -9.18 19.48 -0.60
C ARG A 83 -8.74 18.41 0.39
N ILE A 84 -8.70 17.13 -0.01
CA ILE A 84 -8.27 16.05 0.86
C ILE A 84 -6.79 16.19 1.27
N VAL A 85 -5.96 16.91 0.52
CA VAL A 85 -4.53 17.08 0.84
C VAL A 85 -4.30 17.86 2.14
N GLU A 86 -5.27 18.70 2.51
CA GLU A 86 -5.26 19.47 3.76
C GLU A 86 -5.82 18.69 4.94
N HIS A 87 -6.47 17.55 4.68
CA HIS A 87 -7.12 16.76 5.72
C HIS A 87 -6.07 15.94 6.49
N LEU A 88 -6.08 16.05 7.82
CA LEU A 88 -5.09 15.40 8.71
C LEU A 88 -4.90 13.91 8.41
N PHE A 89 -5.99 13.16 8.21
CA PHE A 89 -5.89 11.73 7.89
C PHE A 89 -5.18 11.43 6.57
N PHE A 90 -5.24 12.33 5.59
CA PHE A 90 -4.52 12.17 4.33
C PHE A 90 -3.05 12.49 4.51
N VAL A 91 -2.72 13.54 5.27
CA VAL A 91 -1.35 13.86 5.65
C VAL A 91 -0.72 12.68 6.38
N ASP A 92 -1.41 12.15 7.39
CA ASP A 92 -0.98 10.98 8.16
C ASP A 92 -0.81 9.75 7.28
N PHE A 93 -1.78 9.49 6.38
CA PHE A 93 -1.67 8.39 5.41
C PHE A 93 -0.43 8.51 4.52
N VAL A 94 -0.14 9.71 4.02
CA VAL A 94 1.04 9.95 3.18
C VAL A 94 2.33 9.79 4.00
N LYS A 95 2.34 10.21 5.26
CA LYS A 95 3.48 10.02 6.17
C LYS A 95 3.72 8.55 6.54
N GLU A 96 2.67 7.77 6.72
CA GLU A 96 2.74 6.31 6.91
C GLU A 96 3.30 5.60 5.68
N LEU A 97 2.97 6.08 4.47
CA LEU A 97 3.55 5.56 3.23
C LEU A 97 5.02 5.98 3.04
N ASN A 98 5.34 7.23 3.36
CA ASN A 98 6.69 7.77 3.27
C ASN A 98 6.87 8.96 4.22
N ALA A 99 7.55 8.71 5.35
CA ALA A 99 7.75 9.73 6.39
C ALA A 99 8.59 10.94 5.91
N ALA A 100 9.51 10.71 4.97
CA ALA A 100 10.40 11.74 4.43
C ALA A 100 9.74 12.63 3.36
N TYR A 101 8.60 12.20 2.82
CA TYR A 101 7.86 12.98 1.83
C TYR A 101 7.01 14.05 2.51
N ASN A 102 7.11 15.28 2.00
CA ASN A 102 6.23 16.38 2.38
C ASN A 102 5.31 16.66 1.20
N LEU A 103 4.01 16.74 1.49
CA LEU A 103 3.03 17.12 0.48
C LEU A 103 3.38 18.52 -0.07
N PRO A 104 3.24 18.73 -1.38
CA PRO A 104 3.35 20.06 -1.94
C PRO A 104 2.25 20.94 -1.34
N SER A 105 2.66 22.10 -0.83
CA SER A 105 1.76 23.19 -0.43
C SER A 105 1.03 23.77 -1.63
#